data_AF-A0A521KTF6-F1
#
_entry.id   AF-A0A521KTF6-F1
#
_cell.length_a   1.000
_cell.length_b   1.000
_cell.length_c   1.000
_cell.angle_alpha   90.00
_cell.angle_beta   90.00
_cell.angle_gamma   90.00
#
_symmetry.space_group_name_H-M   'P 1'
#
loop_
_entity.id
_entity.type
_entity.pdbx_description
1 polymer ?
#
loop_
_entity_poly.entity_id
_entity_poly.type
_entity_poly.pdbx_seq_one_letter_code
_entity_poly.pdbx_strand_id
1 'polypeptide(L)'
;MNKAGKQWQVGEILAASASGYALDLFREKEIHALELLDKRGKPYLQCIASGKERAAKPEEIVRQLYVRRLIKDYGYPKDRIFVEKGV
;
A
#
# COMPACT_ATOMS: atom_id res chain seq x y z
N MET A 1 19.73 -6.17 -22.05
CA MET A 1 18.44 -5.48 -22.28
C MET A 1 17.72 -5.38 -20.95
N ASN A 2 17.70 -4.20 -20.32
CA ASN A 2 16.89 -3.97 -19.13
C ASN A 2 15.43 -4.03 -19.57
N LYS A 3 14.70 -5.11 -19.22
CA LYS A 3 13.24 -5.08 -19.31
C LYS A 3 12.79 -4.00 -18.35
N ALA A 4 12.20 -2.92 -18.87
CA ALA A 4 11.50 -1.97 -18.03
C ALA A 4 10.51 -2.77 -17.17
N GLY A 5 10.68 -2.72 -15.85
CA GLY A 5 9.77 -3.40 -14.92
C GLY A 5 8.34 -2.93 -15.19
N LYS A 6 7.36 -3.82 -15.01
CA LYS A 6 5.96 -3.44 -15.21
C LYS A 6 5.62 -2.30 -14.25
N GLN A 7 5.02 -1.23 -14.74
CA GLN A 7 4.46 -0.18 -13.89
C GLN A 7 3.14 -0.69 -13.30
N TRP A 8 3.01 -0.60 -11.97
CA TRP A 8 1.83 -1.04 -11.25
C TRP A 8 1.07 0.16 -10.70
N GLN A 9 -0.26 0.12 -10.77
CA GLN A 9 -1.11 1.14 -10.15
C GLN A 9 -1.92 0.55 -8.99
N VAL A 10 -1.99 1.28 -7.89
CA VAL A 10 -2.75 0.87 -6.70
C VAL A 10 -4.24 0.69 -7.02
N GLY A 11 -4.81 1.61 -7.79
CA GLY A 11 -6.21 1.57 -8.21
C GLY A 11 -6.55 0.29 -8.99
N GLU A 12 -5.68 -0.15 -9.89
CA GLU A 12 -5.87 -1.39 -10.66
C GLU A 12 -5.93 -2.63 -9.75
N ILE A 13 -5.05 -2.70 -8.76
CA ILE A 13 -5.01 -3.84 -7.83
C ILE A 13 -6.25 -3.86 -6.92
N LEU A 14 -6.71 -2.69 -6.46
CA LEU A 14 -7.92 -2.59 -5.65
C LEU A 14 -9.18 -2.85 -6.47
N ALA A 15 -9.27 -2.37 -7.71
CA ALA A 15 -10.40 -2.60 -8.61
C ALA A 15 -10.54 -4.08 -8.99
N ALA A 16 -9.42 -4.81 -9.11
CA ALA A 16 -9.44 -6.25 -9.34
C ALA A 16 -9.88 -7.07 -8.12
N SER A 17 -10.03 -6.45 -6.95
CA SER A 17 -10.58 -7.10 -5.75
C SER A 17 -12.11 -7.05 -5.75
N ALA A 18 -12.75 -8.10 -5.23
CA ALA A 18 -14.17 -8.40 -5.46
C ALA A 18 -15.19 -7.34 -4.98
N SER A 19 -14.80 -6.34 -4.19
CA SER A 19 -15.75 -5.41 -3.57
C SER A 19 -15.71 -3.97 -4.08
N GLY A 20 -14.63 -3.50 -4.74
CA GLY A 20 -14.47 -2.10 -5.16
C GLY A 20 -14.46 -1.04 -4.04
N TYR A 21 -14.98 -1.38 -2.87
CA TYR A 21 -15.24 -0.55 -1.69
C TYR A 21 -14.03 0.23 -1.19
N ALA A 22 -12.83 -0.32 -1.36
CA ALA A 22 -11.60 0.39 -1.00
C ALA A 22 -11.44 1.70 -1.78
N LEU A 23 -11.88 1.76 -3.05
CA LEU A 23 -11.80 2.97 -3.87
C LEU A 23 -12.73 4.09 -3.35
N ASP A 24 -13.83 3.74 -2.68
CA ASP A 24 -14.76 4.71 -2.09
C ASP A 24 -14.23 5.27 -0.75
N LEU A 25 -13.37 4.52 -0.05
CA LEU A 25 -12.86 4.88 1.27
C LEU A 25 -11.66 5.85 1.26
N PHE A 26 -10.93 5.93 0.14
CA PHE A 26 -9.69 6.68 0.04
C PHE A 26 -9.76 7.70 -1.10
N ARG A 27 -9.31 8.92 -0.83
CA ARG A 27 -9.20 9.94 -1.89
C ARG A 27 -8.13 9.52 -2.91
N GLU A 28 -8.28 9.94 -4.15
CA GLU A 28 -7.32 9.68 -5.23
C GLU A 28 -5.88 10.04 -4.83
N LYS A 29 -5.69 11.20 -4.16
CA LYS A 29 -4.38 11.62 -3.63
C LYS A 29 -3.76 10.66 -2.61
N GLU A 30 -4.59 9.93 -1.85
CA GLU A 30 -4.11 8.93 -0.89
C GLU A 30 -3.67 7.66 -1.62
N ILE A 31 -4.46 7.23 -2.61
CA ILE A 31 -4.18 6.08 -3.47
C ILE A 31 -2.87 6.30 -4.25
N HIS A 32 -2.70 7.48 -4.85
CA HIS A 32 -1.51 7.83 -5.65
C HIS A 32 -0.26 8.07 -4.80
N ALA A 33 -0.41 8.25 -3.49
CA ALA A 33 0.72 8.44 -2.59
C ALA A 33 1.42 7.14 -2.17
N LEU A 34 0.88 5.98 -2.54
CA LEU A 34 1.54 4.69 -2.38
C LEU A 34 2.26 4.30 -3.67
N GLU A 35 3.58 4.21 -3.59
CA GLU A 35 4.42 3.77 -4.68
C GLU A 35 4.56 2.25 -4.69
N LEU A 36 4.44 1.65 -5.87
CA LEU A 36 4.60 0.22 -6.08
C LEU A 36 5.91 -0.08 -6.82
N LEU A 37 6.58 -1.14 -6.38
CA LEU A 37 7.82 -1.66 -6.93
C LEU A 37 7.52 -2.93 -7.74
N ASP A 38 8.12 -3.07 -8.91
CA ASP A 38 8.08 -4.35 -9.63
C ASP A 38 9.22 -5.26 -9.16
N LYS A 39 8.86 -6.43 -8.63
CA LYS A 39 9.81 -7.50 -8.30
C LYS A 39 9.51 -8.73 -9.13
N ARG A 40 10.20 -8.85 -10.26
CA ARG A 40 10.09 -9.98 -11.19
C ARG A 40 8.64 -10.16 -11.67
N GLY A 41 7.97 -9.07 -12.06
CA GLY A 41 6.59 -9.10 -12.53
C GLY A 41 5.55 -9.27 -11.42
N LYS A 42 5.90 -8.95 -10.16
CA LYS A 42 4.97 -8.95 -9.02
C LYS A 42 5.04 -7.60 -8.31
N PRO A 43 3.89 -7.01 -7.91
CA PRO A 43 3.87 -5.73 -7.24
C PRO A 43 4.26 -5.87 -5.76
N TYR A 44 5.15 -5.00 -5.31
CA TYR A 44 5.58 -4.86 -3.92
C TYR A 44 5.42 -3.41 -3.48
N LEU A 45 5.37 -3.18 -2.18
CA LEU A 45 5.39 -1.84 -1.59
C LEU A 45 6.29 -1.83 -0.35
N GLN A 46 6.73 -0.63 0.05
CA GLN A 46 7.42 -0.45 1.32
C GLN A 46 6.40 -0.24 2.45
N CYS A 47 6.46 -1.07 3.50
CA CYS A 47 5.63 -0.89 4.68
C CYS A 47 6.00 0.42 5.39
N ILE A 48 5.06 1.35 5.52
CA ILE A 48 5.30 2.68 6.10
C ILE A 48 5.75 2.56 7.57
N ALA A 49 5.16 1.62 8.32
CA ALA A 49 5.48 1.38 9.72
C ALA A 49 6.88 0.76 9.90
N SER A 50 7.19 -0.32 9.19
CA SER A 50 8.38 -1.13 9.45
C SER A 50 9.53 -0.95 8.45
N GLY A 51 9.34 -0.20 7.37
CA GLY A 51 10.32 -0.02 6.28
C GLY A 51 10.59 -1.26 5.42
N LYS A 52 10.07 -2.43 5.81
CA LYS A 52 10.22 -3.71 5.09
C LYS A 52 9.36 -3.72 3.83
N GLU A 53 9.87 -4.30 2.75
CA GLU A 53 9.09 -4.54 1.56
C GLU A 53 8.11 -5.70 1.73
N ARG A 54 6.90 -5.57 1.17
CA ARG A 54 5.82 -6.55 1.25
C ARG A 54 5.12 -6.66 -0.10
N ALA A 55 4.55 -7.83 -0.41
CA ALA A 55 3.75 -7.99 -1.62
C ALA A 55 2.52 -7.09 -1.54
N ALA A 56 2.24 -6.33 -2.60
CA ALA A 56 1.13 -5.37 -2.66
C ALA A 56 -0.20 -6.08 -2.95
N LYS A 57 -0.62 -6.96 -2.03
CA LYS A 57 -1.96 -7.55 -2.04
C LYS A 57 -3.00 -6.45 -1.74
N PRO A 58 -4.28 -6.62 -2.15
CA PRO A 58 -5.33 -5.65 -1.83
C PRO A 58 -5.41 -5.30 -0.33
N GLU A 59 -5.32 -6.29 0.56
CA GLU A 59 -5.38 -6.08 2.01
C GLU A 59 -4.16 -5.31 2.54
N GLU A 60 -2.99 -5.57 1.94
CA GLU A 60 -1.74 -4.89 2.28
C GLU A 60 -1.79 -3.42 1.86
N ILE A 61 -2.30 -3.14 0.66
CA ILE A 61 -2.52 -1.78 0.17
C ILE A 61 -3.45 -1.02 1.12
N VAL A 62 -4.62 -1.60 1.44
CA VAL A 62 -5.59 -0.98 2.36
C VAL A 62 -4.94 -0.70 3.71
N ARG A 63 -4.14 -1.64 4.24
CA ARG A 63 -3.40 -1.45 5.49
C ARG A 63 -2.43 -0.28 5.41
N GLN A 64 -1.67 -0.13 4.33
CA GLN A 64 -0.74 0.99 4.17
C GLN A 64 -1.47 2.34 4.00
N LEU A 65 -2.61 2.36 3.31
CA LEU A 65 -3.44 3.57 3.20
C LEU A 65 -3.92 4.03 4.57
N TYR A 66 -4.39 3.12 5.42
CA TYR A 66 -4.76 3.45 6.80
C TYR A 66 -3.57 3.86 7.67
N VAL A 67 -2.44 3.18 7.58
CA VAL A 67 -1.22 3.58 8.31
C VAL A 67 -0.80 5.00 7.91
N ARG A 68 -0.85 5.32 6.62
CA ARG A 68 -0.58 6.67 6.13
C ARG A 68 -1.56 7.69 6.72
N ARG A 69 -2.86 7.40 6.72
CA ARG A 69 -3.91 8.27 7.28
C ARG A 69 -3.71 8.50 8.78
N LEU A 70 -3.39 7.45 9.55
CA LEU A 70 -3.06 7.56 10.98
C LEU A 70 -1.92 8.55 11.22
N ILE A 71 -0.85 8.48 10.42
CA ILE A 71 0.32 9.35 10.58
C ILE A 71 0.03 10.78 10.07
N LYS A 72 -0.54 10.91 8.87
CA LYS A 72 -0.62 12.19 8.14
C LYS A 72 -1.86 13.00 8.50
N ASP A 73 -3.00 12.34 8.70
CA ASP A 73 -4.27 13.01 8.90
C ASP A 73 -4.63 13.06 10.39
N TYR A 74 -4.27 12.03 11.17
CA TYR A 74 -4.58 11.95 12.60
C TYR A 74 -3.39 12.21 13.53
N GLY A 75 -2.19 12.42 12.98
CA GLY A 75 -1.01 12.85 13.77
C GLY A 75 -0.44 11.78 14.70
N TYR A 76 -0.73 10.50 14.50
CA TYR A 76 -0.13 9.44 15.30
C TYR A 76 1.38 9.34 14.99
N PRO A 77 2.26 9.36 16.02
CA PRO A 77 3.68 9.15 15.81
C PRO A 77 3.93 7.80 15.15
N LYS A 78 4.75 7.79 14.09
CA LYS A 78 5.09 6.56 13.35
C LYS A 78 5.63 5.46 14.27
N ASP A 79 6.45 5.82 15.25
CA ASP A 79 7.09 4.88 16.19
C ASP A 79 6.09 4.20 17.15
N ARG A 80 4.83 4.63 17.18
CA ARG A 80 3.74 3.97 17.91
C ARG A 80 2.93 3.00 17.06
N ILE A 81 3.19 2.92 15.76
CA ILE A 81 2.46 2.05 14.84
C ILE A 81 3.22 0.74 14.69
N PHE A 82 2.71 -0.30 15.35
CA PHE A 82 3.20 -1.66 15.20
C PHE A 82 2.20 -2.46 14.36
N VAL A 83 2.72 -3.15 13.35
CA VAL A 83 1.95 -4.01 12.44
C VAL A 83 2.46 -5.43 12.59
N GLU A 84 1.54 -6.38 12.68
CA GLU A 84 1.81 -7.79 13.03
C GLU A 84 2.38 -7.95 14.43
N LYS A 85 1.57 -8.50 15.35
CA LYS A 85 2.12 -9.12 16.55
C LYS A 85 2.34 -10.60 16.22
N GLY A 86 3.56 -11.09 16.45
CA GLY A 86 3.78 -12.55 16.44
C GLY A 86 2.79 -13.17 17.41
N VAL A 87 2.05 -14.17 16.93
CA VAL A 87 1.23 -15.04 17.77
C VAL A 87 2.09 -16.21 18.19
#